data_AF-A0A966Z1R8-F1
#
_entry.id   AF-A0A966Z1R8-F1
#
_cell.length_a   1.000
_cell.length_b   1.000
_cell.length_c   1.000
_cell.angle_alpha   90.00
_cell.angle_beta   90.00
_cell.angle_gamma   90.00
#
_symmetry.space_group_name_H-M   'P 1'
#
loop_
_entity.id
_entity.type
_entity.pdbx_description
1 polymer ?
#
loop_
_entity_poly.entity_id
_entity_poly.type
_entity_poly.pdbx_seq_one_letter_code
_entity_poly.pdbx_strand_id
1 'polypeptide(L)'
;YIAAAEVDFAQKHPDEAIRQSSQRRVDFLTPIVKAWSTEQAIEIASLGVQVHGGMGYIEETGAAQHLRDARITTIYEGTTGIQAGDLLGRKIIRDDGVEARKLIAEIEAEAQACQNHTDPDLQLIGHELHKATQALAKALNWLLTAHNDQPQATLAGAYPLLRSFGILCGGWLLAKSALIVNSPSYSGQNGFASQKKASAIFYTHEVLPHVAGLVQTICAGADVAKAMNDGLADLMNP
;
A
#
# COMPACT_ATOMS: atom_id res chain seq x y z
N TYR A 1 -11.60 6.21 1.12
CA TYR A 1 -12.40 7.27 0.48
C TYR A 1 -12.13 7.39 -1.02
N ILE A 2 -10.89 7.59 -1.49
CA ILE A 2 -10.61 7.67 -2.95
C ILE A 2 -11.16 6.44 -3.70
N ALA A 3 -10.84 5.22 -3.26
CA ALA A 3 -11.36 4.00 -3.89
C ALA A 3 -12.91 3.96 -3.93
N ALA A 4 -13.58 4.49 -2.91
CA ALA A 4 -15.05 4.56 -2.89
C ALA A 4 -15.60 5.61 -3.87
N ALA A 5 -14.92 6.76 -4.01
CA ALA A 5 -15.28 7.76 -5.01
C ALA A 5 -15.14 7.20 -6.43
N GLU A 6 -14.12 6.37 -6.69
CA GLU A 6 -13.96 5.66 -7.96
C GLU A 6 -15.10 4.67 -8.21
N VAL A 7 -15.65 4.03 -7.17
CA VAL A 7 -16.86 3.20 -7.32
C VAL A 7 -18.05 4.04 -7.77
N ASP A 8 -18.26 5.22 -7.16
CA ASP A 8 -19.33 6.13 -7.58
C ASP A 8 -19.15 6.60 -9.03
N PHE A 9 -17.94 6.97 -9.43
CA PHE A 9 -17.65 7.36 -10.80
C PHE A 9 -17.85 6.20 -11.78
N ALA A 10 -17.38 5.01 -11.45
CA ALA A 10 -17.55 3.81 -12.27
C ALA A 10 -19.02 3.49 -12.53
N GLN A 11 -19.89 3.69 -11.54
CA GLN A 11 -21.32 3.35 -11.63
C GLN A 11 -22.17 4.46 -12.23
N LYS A 12 -21.88 5.73 -11.92
CA LYS A 12 -22.84 6.84 -12.10
C LYS A 12 -22.35 7.96 -13.01
N HIS A 13 -21.07 8.00 -13.38
CA HIS A 13 -20.57 9.12 -14.19
C HIS A 13 -21.27 9.14 -15.58
N PRO A 14 -21.71 10.29 -16.10
CA PRO A 14 -22.45 10.35 -17.38
C PRO A 14 -21.61 9.91 -18.59
N ASP A 15 -20.32 10.23 -18.60
CA ASP A 15 -19.37 9.81 -19.63
C ASP A 15 -18.92 8.34 -19.42
N GLU A 16 -19.09 7.51 -20.45
CA GLU A 16 -18.70 6.11 -20.46
C GLU A 16 -17.19 5.88 -20.33
N ALA A 17 -16.37 6.73 -20.95
CA ALA A 17 -14.92 6.59 -20.88
C ALA A 17 -14.42 6.77 -19.43
N ILE A 18 -15.02 7.71 -18.70
CA ILE A 18 -14.74 7.92 -17.28
C ILE A 18 -15.22 6.72 -16.46
N ARG A 19 -16.43 6.20 -16.70
CA ARG A 19 -16.92 4.99 -16.02
C ARG A 19 -15.94 3.81 -16.17
N GLN A 20 -15.50 3.54 -17.39
CA GLN A 20 -14.56 2.45 -17.66
C GLN A 20 -13.18 2.69 -17.02
N SER A 21 -12.69 3.93 -17.01
CA SER A 21 -11.43 4.26 -16.36
C SER A 21 -11.50 4.11 -14.84
N SER A 22 -12.57 4.60 -14.23
CA SER A 22 -12.80 4.43 -12.79
C SER A 22 -13.00 2.97 -12.42
N GLN A 23 -13.67 2.16 -13.26
CA GLN A 23 -13.79 0.72 -13.00
C GLN A 23 -12.42 0.03 -12.97
N ARG A 24 -11.50 0.36 -13.88
CA ARG A 24 -10.12 -0.17 -13.83
C ARG A 24 -9.40 0.24 -12.54
N ARG A 25 -9.58 1.49 -12.11
CA ARG A 25 -9.01 1.98 -10.85
C ARG A 25 -9.60 1.26 -9.64
N VAL A 26 -10.91 1.02 -9.61
CA VAL A 26 -11.60 0.23 -8.58
C VAL A 26 -11.03 -1.18 -8.53
N ASP A 27 -10.94 -1.85 -9.69
CA ASP A 27 -10.44 -3.21 -9.80
C ASP A 27 -9.00 -3.34 -9.29
N PHE A 28 -8.16 -2.33 -9.54
CA PHE A 28 -6.79 -2.26 -9.08
C PHE A 28 -6.69 -1.98 -7.58
N LEU A 29 -7.45 -1.01 -7.07
CA LEU A 29 -7.39 -0.59 -5.67
C LEU A 29 -8.08 -1.57 -4.72
N THR A 30 -9.07 -2.34 -5.17
CA THR A 30 -9.83 -3.27 -4.31
C THR A 30 -8.95 -4.25 -3.52
N PRO A 31 -8.04 -5.03 -4.15
CA PRO A 31 -7.17 -5.93 -3.40
C PRO A 31 -6.22 -5.18 -2.46
N ILE A 32 -5.73 -4.00 -2.85
CA ILE A 32 -4.86 -3.16 -2.01
C ILE A 32 -5.63 -2.69 -0.77
N VAL A 33 -6.81 -2.10 -0.95
CA VAL A 33 -7.65 -1.60 0.15
C VAL A 33 -8.03 -2.73 1.09
N LYS A 34 -8.44 -3.88 0.56
CA LYS A 34 -8.81 -5.06 1.37
C LYS A 34 -7.62 -5.50 2.21
N ALA A 35 -6.52 -5.88 1.58
CA ALA A 35 -5.39 -6.49 2.28
C ALA A 35 -4.68 -5.49 3.19
N TRP A 36 -4.35 -4.29 2.70
CA TRP A 36 -3.64 -3.29 3.50
C TRP A 36 -4.44 -2.85 4.72
N SER A 37 -5.71 -2.47 4.55
CA SER A 37 -6.51 -1.97 5.68
C SER A 37 -6.72 -3.03 6.76
N THR A 38 -6.90 -4.30 6.35
CA THR A 38 -7.19 -5.39 7.30
C THR A 38 -5.93 -5.88 8.01
N GLU A 39 -4.77 -5.94 7.34
CA GLU A 39 -3.50 -6.21 8.01
C GLU A 39 -3.13 -5.08 8.98
N GLN A 40 -3.30 -3.80 8.59
CA GLN A 40 -3.08 -2.68 9.50
C GLN A 40 -4.06 -2.67 10.68
N ALA A 41 -5.31 -3.12 10.49
CA ALA A 41 -6.26 -3.22 11.60
C ALA A 41 -5.78 -4.18 12.69
N ILE A 42 -5.11 -5.27 12.33
CA ILE A 42 -4.51 -6.21 13.29
C ILE A 42 -3.34 -5.55 14.03
N GLU A 43 -2.42 -4.92 13.29
CA GLU A 43 -1.27 -4.23 13.90
C GLU A 43 -1.73 -3.13 14.88
N ILE A 44 -2.69 -2.31 14.46
CA ILE A 44 -3.24 -1.21 15.26
C ILE A 44 -3.99 -1.74 16.49
N ALA A 45 -4.83 -2.76 16.35
CA ALA A 45 -5.54 -3.34 17.48
C ALA A 45 -4.58 -4.00 18.48
N SER A 46 -3.52 -4.64 17.99
CA SER A 46 -2.46 -5.22 18.82
C SER A 46 -1.71 -4.13 19.61
N LEU A 47 -1.34 -3.02 18.96
CA LEU A 47 -0.77 -1.85 19.63
C LEU A 47 -1.75 -1.25 20.65
N GLY A 48 -3.06 -1.23 20.33
CA GLY A 48 -4.10 -0.80 21.25
C GLY A 48 -4.11 -1.61 22.53
N VAL A 49 -4.03 -2.94 22.44
CA VAL A 49 -3.86 -3.83 23.62
C VAL A 49 -2.60 -3.45 24.40
N GLN A 50 -1.47 -3.26 23.71
CA GLN A 50 -0.18 -2.94 24.34
C GLN A 50 -0.20 -1.62 25.14
N VAL A 51 -0.92 -0.60 24.67
CA VAL A 51 -1.05 0.70 25.36
C VAL A 51 -1.67 0.55 26.77
N HIS A 52 -2.53 -0.45 26.99
CA HIS A 52 -3.13 -0.74 28.28
C HIS A 52 -2.29 -1.66 29.18
N GLY A 53 -1.11 -2.11 28.72
CA GLY A 53 -0.26 -3.05 29.44
C GLY A 53 -0.99 -4.37 29.73
N GLY A 54 -0.76 -4.97 30.91
CA GLY A 54 -1.41 -6.22 31.31
C GLY A 54 -2.94 -6.16 31.32
N MET A 55 -3.51 -4.98 31.61
CA MET A 55 -4.97 -4.79 31.59
C MET A 55 -5.54 -4.89 30.18
N GLY A 56 -4.77 -4.58 29.14
CA GLY A 56 -5.21 -4.74 27.75
C GLY A 56 -5.53 -6.19 27.38
N TYR A 57 -4.92 -7.15 28.07
CA TYR A 57 -5.15 -8.58 27.87
C TYR A 57 -6.41 -9.09 28.59
N ILE A 58 -6.91 -8.33 29.58
CA ILE A 58 -8.09 -8.68 30.37
C ILE A 58 -9.35 -8.25 29.60
N GLU A 59 -10.28 -9.19 29.39
CA GLU A 59 -11.44 -8.99 28.52
C GLU A 59 -12.35 -7.83 28.97
N GLU A 60 -12.44 -7.56 30.28
CA GLU A 60 -13.22 -6.46 30.85
C GLU A 60 -12.72 -5.07 30.40
N THR A 61 -11.45 -4.94 30.00
CA THR A 61 -10.91 -3.70 29.42
C THR A 61 -11.43 -3.47 28.00
N GLY A 62 -11.91 -4.52 27.32
CA GLY A 62 -12.44 -4.47 25.96
C GLY A 62 -11.40 -4.38 24.83
N ALA A 63 -10.14 -4.05 25.13
CA ALA A 63 -9.08 -3.90 24.12
C ALA A 63 -8.81 -5.20 23.34
N ALA A 64 -8.79 -6.35 24.03
CA ALA A 64 -8.57 -7.67 23.43
C ALA A 64 -9.65 -8.04 22.40
N GLN A 65 -10.90 -7.58 22.59
CA GLN A 65 -11.99 -7.82 21.64
C GLN A 65 -11.67 -7.25 20.27
N HIS A 66 -11.16 -6.02 20.19
CA HIS A 66 -10.84 -5.40 18.90
C HIS A 66 -9.78 -6.16 18.11
N LEU A 67 -8.79 -6.78 18.78
CA LEU A 67 -7.79 -7.61 18.12
C LEU A 67 -8.42 -8.90 17.57
N ARG A 68 -9.30 -9.55 18.34
CA ARG A 68 -10.04 -10.74 17.89
C ARG A 68 -10.95 -10.42 16.70
N ASP A 69 -11.67 -9.31 16.77
CA ASP A 69 -12.60 -8.86 15.71
C ASP A 69 -11.83 -8.45 14.44
N ALA A 70 -10.67 -7.80 14.56
CA ALA A 70 -9.82 -7.46 13.43
C ALA A 70 -9.31 -8.70 12.69
N ARG A 71 -9.05 -9.81 13.40
CA ARG A 71 -8.40 -10.99 12.82
C ARG A 71 -9.20 -11.66 11.71
N ILE A 72 -10.53 -11.65 11.78
CA ILE A 72 -11.36 -12.30 10.75
C ILE A 72 -11.29 -11.56 9.42
N THR A 73 -11.01 -10.25 9.44
CA THR A 73 -11.05 -9.38 8.26
C THR A 73 -9.94 -9.69 7.24
N THR A 74 -8.81 -10.27 7.67
CA THR A 74 -7.76 -10.72 6.75
C THR A 74 -8.05 -12.09 6.13
N ILE A 75 -9.07 -12.80 6.62
CA ILE A 75 -9.38 -14.18 6.23
C ILE A 75 -10.57 -14.25 5.27
N TYR A 76 -11.71 -13.64 5.62
CA TYR A 76 -12.90 -13.66 4.78
C TYR A 76 -12.74 -12.79 3.52
N GLU A 77 -13.61 -13.06 2.53
CA GLU A 77 -13.60 -12.40 1.21
C GLU A 77 -12.24 -12.45 0.52
N GLY A 78 -11.54 -13.59 0.68
CA GLY A 78 -10.21 -13.84 0.14
C GLY A 78 -9.09 -13.43 1.09
N THR A 79 -8.23 -14.39 1.44
CA THR A 79 -7.08 -14.14 2.32
C THR A 79 -6.11 -13.12 1.74
N THR A 80 -5.26 -12.53 2.57
CA THR A 80 -4.22 -11.57 2.13
C THR A 80 -3.36 -12.12 0.98
N GLY A 81 -2.99 -13.41 1.01
CA GLY A 81 -2.27 -14.07 -0.09
C GLY A 81 -3.08 -14.17 -1.38
N ILE A 82 -4.39 -14.45 -1.28
CA ILE A 82 -5.30 -14.47 -2.44
C ILE A 82 -5.45 -13.06 -3.04
N GLN A 83 -5.56 -12.03 -2.21
CA GLN A 83 -5.61 -10.63 -2.66
C GLN A 83 -4.31 -10.21 -3.33
N ALA A 84 -3.16 -10.62 -2.79
CA ALA A 84 -1.85 -10.38 -3.41
C ALA A 84 -1.73 -11.06 -4.77
N GLY A 85 -2.17 -12.33 -4.89
CA GLY A 85 -2.21 -13.05 -6.14
C GLY A 85 -3.17 -12.44 -7.17
N ASP A 86 -4.33 -11.93 -6.73
CA ASP A 86 -5.26 -11.17 -7.59
C ASP A 86 -4.59 -9.90 -8.14
N LEU A 87 -4.02 -9.07 -7.26
CA LEU A 87 -3.35 -7.83 -7.63
C LEU A 87 -2.25 -8.10 -8.66
N LEU A 88 -1.33 -9.01 -8.35
CA LEU A 88 -0.22 -9.29 -9.24
C LEU A 88 -0.69 -9.94 -10.54
N GLY A 89 -1.39 -11.07 -10.45
CA GLY A 89 -1.76 -11.87 -11.61
C GLY A 89 -2.81 -11.19 -12.49
N ARG A 90 -3.93 -10.77 -11.90
CA ARG A 90 -5.09 -10.30 -12.67
C ARG A 90 -5.11 -8.80 -12.90
N LYS A 91 -4.51 -7.99 -12.03
CA LYS A 91 -4.58 -6.53 -12.09
C LYS A 91 -3.30 -5.84 -12.58
N ILE A 92 -2.16 -6.56 -12.61
CA ILE A 92 -0.87 -6.01 -13.06
C ILE A 92 -0.35 -6.78 -14.28
N ILE A 93 -0.27 -8.10 -14.24
CA ILE A 93 0.31 -8.86 -15.38
C ILE A 93 -0.62 -8.79 -16.60
N ARG A 94 -1.94 -8.91 -16.42
CA ARG A 94 -2.90 -8.93 -17.53
C ARG A 94 -2.99 -7.60 -18.30
N ASP A 95 -2.70 -6.48 -17.66
CA ASP A 95 -2.74 -5.15 -18.28
C ASP A 95 -1.34 -4.56 -18.50
N ASP A 96 -0.28 -5.37 -18.41
CA ASP A 96 1.13 -4.96 -18.52
C ASP A 96 1.52 -3.81 -17.57
N GLY A 97 0.87 -3.78 -16.40
CA GLY A 97 1.07 -2.81 -15.34
C GLY A 97 0.58 -1.40 -15.69
N VAL A 98 -0.28 -1.24 -16.70
CA VAL A 98 -0.77 0.07 -17.14
C VAL A 98 -1.42 0.83 -15.98
N GLU A 99 -2.34 0.22 -15.22
CA GLU A 99 -3.02 0.94 -14.13
C GLU A 99 -2.08 1.20 -12.94
N ALA A 100 -1.17 0.25 -12.64
CA ALA A 100 -0.14 0.44 -11.62
C ALA A 100 0.77 1.63 -11.93
N ARG A 101 1.21 1.78 -13.18
CA ARG A 101 2.03 2.91 -13.63
C ARG A 101 1.30 4.24 -13.52
N LYS A 102 0.00 4.28 -13.81
CA LYS A 102 -0.80 5.50 -13.63
C LYS A 102 -0.86 5.94 -12.17
N LEU A 103 -1.15 5.01 -11.26
CA LEU A 103 -1.13 5.34 -9.83
C LEU A 103 0.25 5.80 -9.37
N ILE A 104 1.32 5.12 -9.79
CA ILE A 104 2.70 5.55 -9.50
C ILE A 104 2.97 6.96 -10.01
N ALA A 105 2.51 7.30 -11.22
CA ALA A 105 2.68 8.63 -11.80
C ALA A 105 1.89 9.71 -11.04
N GLU A 106 0.68 9.39 -10.56
CA GLU A 106 -0.09 10.29 -9.69
C GLU A 106 0.65 10.57 -8.38
N ILE A 107 1.15 9.52 -7.72
CA ILE A 107 1.91 9.65 -6.47
C ILE A 107 3.19 10.47 -6.69
N GLU A 108 3.88 10.24 -7.81
CA GLU A 108 5.06 10.99 -8.20
C GLU A 108 4.75 12.48 -8.43
N ALA A 109 3.61 12.80 -9.06
CA ALA A 109 3.19 14.19 -9.26
C ALA A 109 2.92 14.90 -7.91
N GLU A 110 2.27 14.22 -6.96
CA GLU A 110 2.11 14.76 -5.61
C GLU A 110 3.46 14.91 -4.87
N ALA A 111 4.39 13.96 -5.04
CA ALA A 111 5.73 14.06 -4.47
C ALA A 111 6.48 15.30 -5.00
N GLN A 112 6.40 15.56 -6.31
CA GLN A 112 6.98 16.74 -6.93
C GLN A 112 6.32 18.04 -6.46
N ALA A 113 4.99 18.06 -6.27
CA ALA A 113 4.30 19.20 -5.70
C ALA A 113 4.80 19.54 -4.29
N CYS A 114 5.05 18.52 -3.46
CA CYS A 114 5.68 18.67 -2.14
C CYS A 114 7.12 19.23 -2.25
N GLN A 115 7.95 18.68 -3.14
CA GLN A 115 9.34 19.12 -3.35
C GLN A 115 9.44 20.58 -3.81
N ASN A 116 8.49 21.04 -4.60
CA ASN A 116 8.45 22.42 -5.11
C ASN A 116 7.85 23.42 -4.11
N HIS A 117 7.39 22.97 -2.94
CA HIS A 117 6.89 23.87 -1.90
C HIS A 117 8.04 24.61 -1.21
N THR A 118 7.73 25.74 -0.58
CA THR A 118 8.69 26.53 0.21
C THR A 118 8.85 26.08 1.66
N ASP A 119 8.05 25.10 2.11
CA ASP A 119 8.06 24.61 3.49
C ASP A 119 9.04 23.42 3.54
N PRO A 120 10.13 23.49 4.33
CA PRO A 120 11.13 22.42 4.40
C PRO A 120 10.55 21.05 4.76
N ASP A 121 9.49 21.01 5.58
CA ASP A 121 8.85 19.74 5.96
C ASP A 121 8.15 19.10 4.75
N LEU A 122 7.50 19.91 3.91
CA LEU A 122 6.88 19.41 2.69
C LEU A 122 7.93 18.96 1.67
N GLN A 123 9.05 19.70 1.55
CA GLN A 123 10.16 19.29 0.70
C GLN A 123 10.72 17.92 1.10
N LEU A 124 10.89 17.70 2.41
CA LEU A 124 11.32 16.42 2.99
C LEU A 124 10.34 15.29 2.66
N ILE A 125 9.05 15.49 2.92
CA ILE A 125 7.99 14.53 2.58
C ILE A 125 8.04 14.18 1.09
N GLY A 126 8.15 15.19 0.22
CA GLY A 126 8.22 14.99 -1.22
C GLY A 126 9.46 14.23 -1.67
N HIS A 127 10.63 14.48 -1.07
CA HIS A 127 11.87 13.77 -1.39
C HIS A 127 11.79 12.28 -1.06
N GLU A 128 11.32 11.94 0.14
CA GLU A 128 11.22 10.55 0.56
C GLU A 128 10.09 9.79 -0.17
N LEU A 129 8.96 10.47 -0.45
CA LEU A 129 7.89 9.89 -1.27
C LEU A 129 8.35 9.60 -2.70
N HIS A 130 9.11 10.52 -3.32
CA HIS A 130 9.72 10.29 -4.62
C HIS A 130 10.64 9.06 -4.59
N LYS A 131 11.57 8.97 -3.63
CA LYS A 131 12.47 7.81 -3.50
C LYS A 131 11.72 6.48 -3.41
N ALA A 132 10.70 6.40 -2.54
CA ALA A 132 9.89 5.20 -2.38
C ALA A 132 9.12 4.85 -3.66
N THR A 133 8.57 5.85 -4.33
CA THR A 133 7.84 5.70 -5.61
C THR A 133 8.76 5.17 -6.71
N GLN A 134 9.96 5.74 -6.86
CA GLN A 134 10.95 5.28 -7.82
C GLN A 134 11.45 3.86 -7.53
N ALA A 135 11.64 3.51 -6.26
CA ALA A 135 12.02 2.16 -5.86
C ALA A 135 10.95 1.13 -6.27
N LEU A 136 9.68 1.42 -5.97
CA LEU A 136 8.57 0.53 -6.34
C LEU A 136 8.39 0.45 -7.86
N ALA A 137 8.54 1.56 -8.59
CA ALA A 137 8.47 1.56 -10.05
C ALA A 137 9.53 0.66 -10.70
N LYS A 138 10.78 0.70 -10.17
CA LYS A 138 11.86 -0.20 -10.61
C LYS A 138 11.54 -1.66 -10.31
N ALA A 139 11.05 -1.97 -9.11
CA ALA A 139 10.64 -3.33 -8.75
C ALA A 139 9.49 -3.84 -9.64
N LEU A 140 8.50 -3.00 -9.92
CA LEU A 140 7.39 -3.35 -10.82
C LEU A 140 7.89 -3.71 -12.22
N ASN A 141 8.81 -2.91 -12.79
CA ASN A 141 9.41 -3.17 -14.09
C ASN A 141 10.23 -4.47 -14.11
N TRP A 142 11.03 -4.67 -13.07
CA TRP A 142 11.80 -5.90 -12.90
C TRP A 142 10.85 -7.10 -12.84
N LEU A 143 9.78 -7.01 -12.06
CA LEU A 143 8.83 -8.10 -11.87
C LEU A 143 8.09 -8.43 -13.17
N LEU A 144 7.59 -7.42 -13.90
CA LEU A 144 6.92 -7.64 -15.20
C LEU A 144 7.86 -8.34 -16.19
N THR A 145 9.13 -7.93 -16.24
CA THR A 145 10.15 -8.59 -17.06
C THR A 145 10.39 -10.02 -16.62
N ALA A 146 10.65 -10.24 -15.33
CA ALA A 146 10.95 -11.56 -14.76
C ALA A 146 9.77 -12.54 -14.86
N HIS A 147 8.52 -12.03 -14.87
CA HIS A 147 7.33 -12.87 -14.97
C HIS A 147 7.23 -13.62 -16.31
N ASN A 148 7.77 -13.04 -17.40
CA ASN A 148 7.80 -13.69 -18.70
C ASN A 148 8.64 -14.97 -18.70
N ASP A 149 9.73 -14.98 -17.93
CA ASP A 149 10.65 -16.12 -17.85
C ASP A 149 10.27 -17.09 -16.71
N GLN A 150 9.81 -16.56 -15.57
CA GLN A 150 9.61 -17.31 -14.33
C GLN A 150 8.27 -16.96 -13.66
N PRO A 151 7.13 -17.32 -14.27
CA PRO A 151 5.81 -16.88 -13.80
C PRO A 151 5.43 -17.41 -12.42
N GLN A 152 5.84 -18.64 -12.07
CA GLN A 152 5.57 -19.22 -10.75
C GLN A 152 6.44 -18.60 -9.66
N ALA A 153 7.71 -18.34 -9.96
CA ALA A 153 8.68 -17.82 -8.99
C ALA A 153 8.37 -16.36 -8.61
N THR A 154 7.87 -15.57 -9.56
CA THR A 154 7.47 -14.17 -9.31
C THR A 154 6.21 -14.02 -8.44
N LEU A 155 5.40 -15.08 -8.25
CA LEU A 155 4.28 -15.05 -7.31
C LEU A 155 4.74 -14.87 -5.85
N ALA A 156 5.98 -15.27 -5.51
CA ALA A 156 6.55 -15.01 -4.19
C ALA A 156 6.70 -13.51 -3.90
N GLY A 157 6.81 -12.67 -4.94
CA GLY A 157 6.86 -11.22 -4.84
C GLY A 157 5.48 -10.55 -4.67
N ALA A 158 4.37 -11.29 -4.80
CA ALA A 158 3.02 -10.72 -4.83
C ALA A 158 2.65 -10.00 -3.53
N TYR A 159 2.92 -10.62 -2.37
CA TYR A 159 2.57 -10.03 -1.08
C TYR A 159 3.43 -8.80 -0.74
N PRO A 160 4.77 -8.83 -0.88
CA PRO A 160 5.60 -7.63 -0.73
C PRO A 160 5.21 -6.49 -1.68
N LEU A 161 4.82 -6.81 -2.92
CA LEU A 161 4.31 -5.83 -3.89
C LEU A 161 3.01 -5.18 -3.40
N LEU A 162 2.04 -5.97 -2.98
CA LEU A 162 0.78 -5.47 -2.43
C LEU A 162 1.02 -4.55 -1.22
N ARG A 163 1.89 -4.99 -0.29
CA ARG A 163 2.20 -4.21 0.91
C ARG A 163 2.90 -2.90 0.56
N SER A 164 3.78 -2.91 -0.44
CA SER A 164 4.45 -1.71 -0.95
C SER A 164 3.45 -0.69 -1.51
N PHE A 165 2.47 -1.13 -2.31
CA PHE A 165 1.40 -0.26 -2.80
C PHE A 165 0.55 0.31 -1.65
N GLY A 166 0.21 -0.50 -0.65
CA GLY A 166 -0.54 -0.04 0.53
C GLY A 166 0.19 1.08 1.28
N ILE A 167 1.49 0.89 1.54
CA ILE A 167 2.34 1.89 2.21
C ILE A 167 2.45 3.16 1.35
N LEU A 168 2.69 3.00 0.04
CA LEU A 168 2.85 4.14 -0.85
C LEU A 168 1.57 4.96 -0.97
N CYS A 169 0.39 4.31 -1.02
CA CYS A 169 -0.90 4.99 -0.97
C CYS A 169 -1.10 5.75 0.36
N GLY A 170 -0.68 5.18 1.49
CA GLY A 170 -0.73 5.87 2.78
C GLY A 170 0.12 7.14 2.79
N GLY A 171 1.37 7.03 2.33
CA GLY A 171 2.30 8.17 2.21
C GLY A 171 1.77 9.24 1.27
N TRP A 172 1.26 8.84 0.10
CA TRP A 172 0.64 9.74 -0.88
C TRP A 172 -0.51 10.56 -0.30
N LEU A 173 -1.46 9.91 0.37
CA LEU A 173 -2.64 10.61 0.90
C LEU A 173 -2.31 11.52 2.08
N LEU A 174 -1.28 11.18 2.86
CA LEU A 174 -0.76 12.04 3.92
C LEU A 174 0.00 13.25 3.34
N ALA A 175 0.83 13.05 2.32
CA ALA A 175 1.49 14.13 1.60
C ALA A 175 0.48 15.09 0.95
N LYS A 176 -0.54 14.54 0.28
CA LYS A 176 -1.66 15.31 -0.29
C LYS A 176 -2.41 16.10 0.79
N SER A 177 -2.67 15.47 1.94
CA SER A 177 -3.32 16.17 3.07
C SER A 177 -2.44 17.30 3.60
N ALA A 178 -1.13 17.09 3.72
CA ALA A 178 -0.17 18.10 4.18
C ALA A 178 -0.12 19.30 3.22
N LEU A 179 -0.08 19.06 1.90
CA LEU A 179 -0.18 20.12 0.88
C LEU A 179 -1.48 20.93 1.03
N ILE A 180 -2.62 20.26 1.21
CA ILE A 180 -3.91 20.93 1.32
C ILE A 180 -3.95 21.83 2.56
N VAL A 181 -3.52 21.36 3.73
CA VAL A 181 -3.59 22.17 4.96
C VAL A 181 -2.57 23.30 5.01
N ASN A 182 -1.53 23.24 4.17
CA ASN A 182 -0.53 24.29 3.99
C ASN A 182 -0.84 25.24 2.81
N SER A 183 -1.94 25.02 2.09
CA SER A 183 -2.39 25.88 1.00
C SER A 183 -2.89 27.24 1.50
N PRO A 184 -2.66 28.35 0.78
CA PRO A 184 -3.28 29.65 1.08
C PRO A 184 -4.82 29.62 1.12
N SER A 185 -5.45 28.66 0.44
CA SER A 185 -6.91 28.50 0.42
C SER A 185 -7.48 27.72 1.63
N TYR A 186 -6.62 27.16 2.48
CA TYR A 186 -7.08 26.40 3.64
C TYR A 186 -7.59 27.35 4.74
N SER A 187 -8.85 27.17 5.13
CA SER A 187 -9.53 28.00 6.14
C SER A 187 -9.89 27.21 7.42
N GLY A 188 -9.34 26.00 7.59
CA GLY A 188 -9.62 25.17 8.75
C GLY A 188 -8.79 25.55 9.98
N GLN A 189 -8.94 24.79 11.07
CA GLN A 189 -8.26 25.09 12.33
C GLN A 189 -6.74 24.88 12.22
N ASN A 190 -5.96 25.82 12.77
CA ASN A 190 -4.49 25.76 12.76
C ASN A 190 -3.96 24.50 13.45
N GLY A 191 -4.53 24.11 14.60
CA GLY A 191 -4.10 22.90 15.32
C GLY A 191 -4.29 21.61 14.50
N PHE A 192 -5.38 21.53 13.72
CA PHE A 192 -5.61 20.40 12.81
C PHE A 192 -4.59 20.37 11.66
N ALA A 193 -4.28 21.54 11.08
CA ALA A 193 -3.27 21.65 10.03
C ALA A 193 -1.90 21.19 10.51
N SER A 194 -1.46 21.70 11.67
CA SER A 194 -0.20 21.30 12.29
C SER A 194 -0.14 19.79 12.57
N GLN A 195 -1.23 19.20 13.10
CA GLN A 195 -1.28 17.77 13.36
C GLN A 195 -1.26 16.92 12.08
N LYS A 196 -1.93 17.38 11.00
CA LYS A 196 -1.89 16.69 9.70
C LYS A 196 -0.49 16.67 9.10
N LYS A 197 0.22 17.79 9.16
CA LYS A 197 1.62 17.85 8.74
C LYS A 197 2.50 16.94 9.60
N ALA A 198 2.33 16.97 10.93
CA ALA A 198 3.08 16.10 11.84
C ALA A 198 2.86 14.59 11.56
N SER A 199 1.61 14.17 11.30
CA SER A 199 1.32 12.79 10.91
C SER A 199 1.97 12.39 9.58
N ALA A 200 2.05 13.31 8.61
CA ALA A 200 2.74 13.06 7.35
C ALA A 200 4.25 12.91 7.53
N ILE A 201 4.87 13.75 8.36
CA ILE A 201 6.29 13.65 8.72
C ILE A 201 6.57 12.31 9.41
N PHE A 202 5.76 11.94 10.41
CA PHE A 202 5.89 10.66 11.12
C PHE A 202 5.83 9.48 10.14
N TYR A 203 4.81 9.44 9.28
CA TYR A 203 4.66 8.34 8.32
C TYR A 203 5.84 8.25 7.35
N THR A 204 6.38 9.40 6.95
CA THR A 204 7.53 9.51 6.06
C THR A 204 8.79 8.87 6.64
N HIS A 205 8.99 8.98 7.95
CA HIS A 205 10.18 8.44 8.62
C HIS A 205 9.99 7.03 9.21
N GLU A 206 8.77 6.71 9.64
CA GLU A 206 8.53 5.48 10.43
C GLU A 206 7.89 4.36 9.60
N VAL A 207 7.18 4.69 8.52
CA VAL A 207 6.41 3.68 7.75
C VAL A 207 6.89 3.58 6.31
N LEU A 208 7.05 4.72 5.63
CA LEU A 208 7.45 4.77 4.23
C LEU A 208 8.79 4.05 3.92
N PRO A 209 9.83 4.08 4.78
CA PRO A 209 11.10 3.39 4.49
C PRO A 209 10.97 1.88 4.34
N HIS A 210 9.91 1.27 4.88
CA HIS A 210 9.64 -0.16 4.69
C HIS A 210 9.48 -0.55 3.21
N VAL A 211 9.07 0.39 2.33
CA VAL A 211 8.99 0.14 0.88
C VAL A 211 10.33 -0.32 0.33
N ALA A 212 11.46 0.24 0.79
CA ALA A 212 12.78 -0.14 0.30
C ALA A 212 13.11 -1.61 0.59
N GLY A 213 12.82 -2.08 1.81
CA GLY A 213 13.03 -3.48 2.20
C GLY A 213 12.08 -4.45 1.49
N LEU A 214 10.82 -4.04 1.29
CA LEU A 214 9.85 -4.83 0.53
C LEU A 214 10.25 -4.94 -0.94
N VAL A 215 10.73 -3.87 -1.56
CA VAL A 215 11.23 -3.86 -2.95
C VAL A 215 12.39 -4.85 -3.13
N GLN A 216 13.31 -4.93 -2.17
CA GLN A 216 14.36 -5.96 -2.20
C GLN A 216 13.77 -7.38 -2.14
N THR A 217 12.74 -7.58 -1.32
CA THR A 217 12.03 -8.87 -1.22
C THR A 217 11.31 -9.24 -2.51
N ILE A 218 10.72 -8.25 -3.22
CA ILE A 218 10.09 -8.47 -4.54
C ILE A 218 11.12 -9.01 -5.53
N CYS A 219 12.29 -8.36 -5.62
CA CYS A 219 13.35 -8.74 -6.57
C CYS A 219 14.03 -10.07 -6.23
N ALA A 220 14.06 -10.47 -4.96
CA ALA A 220 14.65 -11.74 -4.52
C ALA A 220 13.65 -12.92 -4.53
N GLY A 221 12.34 -12.66 -4.67
CA GLY A 221 11.30 -13.66 -4.45
C GLY A 221 11.45 -14.91 -5.32
N ALA A 222 11.87 -14.74 -6.58
CA ALA A 222 12.05 -15.86 -7.50
C ALA A 222 13.18 -16.82 -7.06
N ASP A 223 14.32 -16.26 -6.65
CA ASP A 223 15.47 -17.03 -6.17
C ASP A 223 15.14 -17.78 -4.87
N VAL A 224 14.39 -17.13 -3.96
CA VAL A 224 13.94 -17.76 -2.71
C VAL A 224 12.99 -18.92 -2.98
N ALA A 225 11.99 -18.73 -3.85
CA ALA A 225 11.03 -19.79 -4.18
C ALA A 225 11.72 -21.00 -4.81
N LYS A 226 12.68 -20.76 -5.72
CA LYS A 226 13.50 -21.81 -6.32
C LYS A 226 14.31 -22.56 -5.26
N ALA A 227 15.05 -21.85 -4.41
CA ALA A 227 15.89 -22.45 -3.37
C ALA A 227 15.09 -23.33 -2.40
N MET A 228 13.87 -22.89 -2.02
CA MET A 228 13.01 -23.70 -1.14
C MET A 228 12.50 -24.98 -1.83
N ASN A 229 12.17 -24.90 -3.12
CA ASN A 229 11.69 -26.06 -3.86
C ASN A 229 12.78 -27.10 -4.09
N ASP A 230 14.00 -26.65 -4.42
CA ASP A 230 15.17 -27.52 -4.61
C ASP A 230 15.49 -28.26 -3.29
N GLY A 231 15.50 -27.55 -2.15
CA GLY A 231 15.74 -28.18 -0.84
C GLY A 231 14.64 -29.15 -0.39
N LEU A 232 13.37 -28.92 -0.77
CA LEU A 232 12.29 -29.87 -0.52
C LEU A 232 12.45 -31.15 -1.37
N ALA A 233 12.89 -31.01 -2.62
CA ALA A 233 13.15 -32.16 -3.49
C ALA A 233 14.28 -33.05 -2.92
N ASP A 234 15.34 -32.44 -2.39
CA ASP A 234 16.45 -33.14 -1.75
C ASP A 234 16.00 -33.90 -0.47
N LEU A 235 15.05 -33.34 0.31
CA LEU A 235 14.48 -34.02 1.47
C LEU A 235 13.55 -35.19 1.09
N MET A 236 12.93 -35.14 -0.08
CA MET A 236 11.98 -36.15 -0.56
C MET A 236 12.66 -37.27 -1.37
N ASN A 237 13.89 -37.07 -1.85
CA ASN A 237 14.73 -38.06 -2.53
C ASN A 237 16.12 -38.15 -1.86
N PRO A 238 16.22 -38.73 -0.65
CA PRO A 238 17.48 -38.89 0.07
C PRO A 238 18.47 -39.88 -0.59
#